data_AF-A0A4P8IPY3-F1
#
_entry.id   AF-A0A4P8IPY3-F1
#
_cell.length_a   1.000
_cell.length_b   1.000
_cell.length_c   1.000
_cell.angle_alpha   90.00
_cell.angle_beta   90.00
_cell.angle_gamma   90.00
#
_symmetry.space_group_name_H-M   'P 1'
#
loop_
_entity.id
_entity.type
_entity.pdbx_description
1 polymer ?
#
loop_
_entity_poly.entity_id
_entity_poly.type
_entity_poly.pdbx_seq_one_letter_code
_entity_poly.pdbx_strand_id
1 'polypeptide(L)' 'MVDALIRVAARWGLDADGAAEFAVAAATFSSNVVCAANGRYVNGKDAMSVMSLRARRDTPVHTLVTGPDDQ' A
#
# COMPACT_ATOMS: atom_id res chain seq x y z
N MET A 1 -11.38 -6.68 -10.08
CA MET A 1 -11.02 -6.20 -8.73
C MET A 1 -10.04 -7.20 -8.16
N VAL A 2 -8.87 -6.74 -7.73
CA VAL A 2 -7.84 -7.58 -7.11
C VAL A 2 -7.68 -7.20 -5.66
N ASP A 3 -7.75 -8.19 -4.78
CA ASP A 3 -7.38 -8.07 -3.38
C ASP A 3 -6.14 -8.91 -3.09
N ALA A 4 -5.17 -8.31 -2.40
CA ALA A 4 -3.95 -8.98 -2.00
C ALA A 4 -3.67 -8.68 -0.53
N LEU A 5 -3.41 -9.71 0.26
CA LEU A 5 -2.94 -9.57 1.64
C LEU A 5 -1.43 -9.73 1.68
N ILE A 6 -0.72 -8.63 1.94
CA ILE A 6 0.74 -8.60 1.99
C ILE A 6 1.16 -8.33 3.42
N ARG A 7 2.20 -9.03 3.89
CA ARG A 7 2.83 -8.74 5.19
C ARG A 7 4.04 -7.88 4.98
N VAL A 8 4.19 -6.84 5.81
CA VAL A 8 5.40 -6.02 5.81
C VAL A 8 6.57 -6.86 6.31
N ALA A 9 7.39 -7.35 5.37
CA ALA A 9 8.58 -8.15 5.66
C ALA A 9 9.80 -7.28 6.05
N ALA A 10 9.76 -5.98 5.72
CA ALA A 10 10.83 -5.05 6.01
C ALA A 10 11.12 -4.98 7.52
N ARG A 11 12.41 -5.07 7.88
CA ARG A 11 12.85 -5.15 9.28
C ARG A 11 12.44 -3.93 10.11
N TRP A 12 12.31 -2.77 9.47
CA TRP A 12 11.95 -1.50 10.11
C TRP A 12 10.47 -1.11 9.91
N GLY A 13 9.66 -1.97 9.29
CA GLY A 13 8.32 -1.61 8.84
C GLY A 13 8.35 -0.86 7.51
N LEU A 14 7.23 -0.23 7.16
CA LEU A 14 7.17 0.64 6.00
C LEU A 14 7.82 1.99 6.34
N ASP A 15 9.02 2.22 5.83
CA ASP A 15 9.76 3.48 5.96
C ASP A 15 9.38 4.47 4.84
N ALA A 16 9.93 5.70 4.92
CA ALA A 16 9.61 6.75 3.96
C ALA A 16 10.01 6.36 2.52
N ASP A 17 11.15 5.69 2.36
CA ASP A 17 11.63 5.24 1.06
C ASP A 17 10.77 4.11 0.51
N GLY A 18 10.43 3.09 1.31
CA GLY A 18 9.54 2.01 0.90
C GLY A 18 8.10 2.48 0.60
N ALA A 19 7.61 3.49 1.33
CA ALA A 19 6.32 4.11 1.04
C ALA A 19 6.35 4.94 -0.25
N ALA A 20 7.45 5.66 -0.51
CA ALA A 20 7.63 6.43 -1.74
C ALA A 20 7.78 5.52 -2.96
N GLU A 21 8.60 4.48 -2.88
CA GLU A 21 8.77 3.50 -3.96
C GLU A 21 7.44 2.80 -4.28
N PHE A 22 6.70 2.38 -3.25
CA PHE A 22 5.37 1.80 -3.42
C PHE A 22 4.39 2.78 -4.09
N ALA A 23 4.35 4.04 -3.63
CA ALA A 23 3.45 5.05 -4.17
C ALA A 23 3.79 5.39 -5.63
N VAL A 24 5.08 5.48 -5.98
CA VAL A 24 5.55 5.71 -7.35
C VAL A 24 5.15 4.54 -8.25
N ALA A 25 5.34 3.29 -7.80
CA ALA A 25 4.91 2.11 -8.54
C ALA A 25 3.38 2.05 -8.68
N ALA A 26 2.63 2.35 -7.63
CA ALA A 26 1.17 2.39 -7.69
C ALA A 26 0.65 3.50 -8.62
N ALA A 27 1.38 4.62 -8.72
CA ALA A 27 1.03 5.74 -9.58
C ALA A 27 1.19 5.43 -11.09
N THR A 28 1.95 4.40 -11.48
CA THR A 28 2.07 4.01 -12.89
C THR A 28 0.82 3.33 -13.44
N PHE A 29 -0.05 2.82 -12.56
CA PHE A 29 -1.29 2.17 -12.96
C PHE A 29 -2.44 3.17 -13.02
N SER A 30 -3.34 3.06 -13.99
CA SER A 30 -4.57 3.85 -14.03
C SER A 30 -5.55 3.42 -12.92
N SER A 31 -5.43 2.17 -12.46
CA SER A 31 -6.25 1.57 -11.41
C SER A 31 -6.12 2.28 -10.07
N ASN A 32 -7.21 2.35 -9.31
CA ASN A 32 -7.18 2.84 -7.94
C ASN A 32 -6.57 1.79 -7.03
N VAL A 33 -5.51 2.17 -6.31
CA VAL A 33 -4.80 1.33 -5.36
C VAL A 33 -5.11 1.85 -3.96
N VAL A 34 -5.74 1.03 -3.14
CA VAL A 34 -6.08 1.33 -1.75
C VAL A 34 -5.33 0.37 -0.84
N CYS A 35 -4.65 0.89 0.17
CA CYS A 35 -4.00 0.08 1.19
C CYS A 35 -4.80 0.16 2.48
N ALA A 36 -4.97 -0.97 3.16
CA ALA A 36 -5.63 -1.05 4.44
C ALA A 36 -4.75 -1.77 5.46
N ALA A 37 -4.50 -1.12 6.59
CA ALA A 37 -3.76 -1.70 7.71
C ALA A 37 -4.28 -1.11 9.01
N ASN A 38 -4.24 -1.89 10.10
CA ASN A 38 -4.70 -1.43 11.42
C ASN A 38 -6.13 -0.84 11.41
N GLY A 39 -7.01 -1.35 10.54
CA GLY A 39 -8.38 -0.85 10.37
C GLY A 39 -8.51 0.50 9.67
N ARG A 40 -7.44 1.05 9.10
CA ARG A 40 -7.43 2.29 8.32
C ARG A 40 -7.24 1.99 6.86
N TYR A 41 -7.96 2.71 6.01
CA TYR A 41 -7.84 2.66 4.55
C TYR A 41 -7.21 3.95 4.06
N VAL A 42 -6.22 3.84 3.20
CA VAL A 42 -5.45 4.96 2.67
C VAL A 42 -5.19 4.78 1.19
N ASN A 43 -4.92 5.89 0.50
CA ASN A 43 -4.53 5.85 -0.91
C ASN A 43 -3.12 5.28 -1.04
N GLY A 44 -2.98 4.19 -1.80
CA GLY A 44 -1.70 3.54 -2.06
C GLY A 44 -0.77 4.36 -2.96
N LYS A 45 -1.31 5.31 -3.73
CA LYS A 45 -0.56 6.21 -4.61
C LYS A 45 0.01 7.44 -3.89
N ASP A 46 -0.31 7.62 -2.61
CA ASP A 46 0.13 8.76 -1.81
C ASP A 46 1.06 8.28 -0.70
N ALA A 47 2.37 8.54 -0.86
CA ALA A 47 3.39 8.07 0.07
C ALA A 47 3.11 8.50 1.52
N MET A 48 2.63 9.73 1.73
CA MET A 48 2.30 10.23 3.07
C MET A 48 1.14 9.46 3.70
N SER A 49 0.15 9.10 2.89
CA SER A 49 -1.03 8.33 3.29
C SER A 49 -0.62 6.90 3.65
N VAL A 50 0.24 6.25 2.87
CA VAL A 50 0.77 4.92 3.20
C VAL A 50 1.65 4.96 4.45
N MET A 51 2.49 5.98 4.62
CA MET A 51 3.26 6.21 5.86
C MET A 51 2.34 6.39 7.09
N SER A 52 1.18 7.03 6.91
CA SER A 52 0.22 7.27 8.01
C SER A 52 -0.36 5.99 8.62
N LEU A 53 -0.32 4.87 7.89
CA LEU A 53 -0.70 3.55 8.41
C LEU A 53 0.21 3.07 9.53
N ARG A 54 1.45 3.59 9.59
CA ARG A 54 2.50 3.19 10.54
C ARG A 54 2.63 1.67 10.62
N ALA A 55 2.57 1.01 9.46
CA ALA A 55 2.63 -0.44 9.36
C ALA A 55 4.03 -0.92 9.80
N ARG A 56 4.08 -1.62 10.93
CA ARG A 56 5.29 -2.22 11.47
C ARG A 56 5.55 -3.56 10.78
N ARG A 57 6.74 -4.13 11.00
CA ARG A 57 7.04 -5.51 10.62
C ARG A 57 5.91 -6.46 11.05
N ASP A 58 5.58 -7.42 10.19
CA ASP A 58 4.49 -8.39 10.36
C ASP A 58 3.07 -7.80 10.38
N THR A 59 2.91 -6.49 10.16
CA THR A 59 1.58 -5.90 10.00
C THR A 59 0.96 -6.41 8.69
N PRO A 60 -0.26 -6.97 8.71
CA PRO A 60 -0.98 -7.30 7.50
C PRO A 60 -1.47 -6.01 6.84
N VAL A 61 -1.08 -5.81 5.58
CA VAL A 61 -1.53 -4.73 4.71
C VAL A 61 -2.37 -5.36 3.61
N HIS A 62 -3.64 -5.01 3.56
CA HIS A 62 -4.53 -5.38 2.47
C HIS A 62 -4.38 -4.33 1.37
N THR A 63 -4.01 -4.77 0.17
CA THR A 63 -3.97 -3.92 -1.01
C THR A 63 -5.16 -4.28 -1.89
N LEU A 64 -6.03 -3.31 -2.12
CA LEU A 64 -7.17 -3.44 -3.01
C LEU A 64 -6.89 -2.62 -4.27
N VAL A 65 -6.91 -3.28 -5.42
CA VAL A 65 -6.75 -2.66 -6.73
C VAL A 65 -8.06 -2.75 -7.49
N THR A 66 -8.55 -1.60 -7.94
CA THR A 66 -9.81 -1.48 -8.68
C THR A 66 -9.62 -0.58 -9.89
N GLY A 67 -9.78 -1.13 -11.09
CA GLY A 67 -9.62 -0.36 -12.31
C GLY A 67 -9.52 -1.25 -13.55
N PRO A 68 -9.35 -0.64 -14.74
CA PRO A 68 -9.26 -1.36 -16.01
C PRO A 68 -7.93 -2.11 -16.21
N ASP A 69 -6.90 -1.73 -15.45
CA ASP A 69 -5.55 -2.32 -15.48
C ASP A 69 -5.31 -3.14 -14.20
N ASP A 70 -6.29 -3.94 -13.78
CA ASP A 70 -6.26 -4.64 -12.49
C ASP A 70 -5.69 -6.06 -12.55
N GLN A 71 -5.21 -6.53 -13.71
CA GLN A 71 -4.60 -7.86 -13.91
C GLN A 71 -3.11 -7.83 -14.22
#